data_AF-A0A090I7T7-F1
#
_entry.id   AF-A0A090I7T7-F1
#
_cell.length_a   1.000
_cell.length_b   1.000
_cell.length_c   1.000
_cell.angle_alpha   90.00
_cell.angle_beta   90.00
_cell.angle_gamma   90.00
#
_symmetry.space_group_name_H-M   'P 1'
#
loop_
_entity.id
_entity.type
_entity.pdbx_description
1 polymer ?
#
loop_
_entity_poly.entity_id
_entity_poly.type
_entity_poly.pdbx_seq_one_letter_code
_entity_poly.pdbx_strand_id
1 'polypeptide(L)'
;MGSSDSKRILEVGNVISHYFPVNHDIVDKYEKNKGVINCDISEIPSSEKYDLIVSISTLEHVGWDEHVFDNNVQGDISSLDDTKIPKAIRKLESLLNNRGKIIVTLPIGYNGILDKLLKDKKLPFSEVYYLKRISKDNQWRQVSREDIDNLNYDFIPYYRANGLVIGIIENFLI
;
A
#
# COMPACT_ATOMS: atom_id res chain seq x y z
N MET A 1 -24.93 -27.40 7.88
CA MET A 1 -25.64 -26.27 7.25
C MET A 1 -24.59 -25.20 6.99
N GLY A 2 -24.09 -25.12 5.75
CA GLY A 2 -22.99 -24.22 5.37
C GLY A 2 -23.50 -22.79 5.28
N SER A 3 -22.89 -21.88 6.04
CA SER A 3 -23.14 -20.44 5.91
C SER A 3 -22.41 -19.93 4.67
N SER A 4 -23.14 -19.24 3.81
CA SER A 4 -22.64 -18.52 2.65
C SER A 4 -21.54 -17.49 3.00
N ASP A 5 -20.37 -17.67 2.41
CA ASP A 5 -19.45 -16.65 1.87
C ASP A 5 -19.28 -15.33 2.64
N SER A 6 -18.69 -15.35 3.83
CA SER A 6 -18.08 -14.12 4.37
C SER A 6 -16.83 -13.79 3.55
N LYS A 7 -16.81 -12.61 2.91
CA LYS A 7 -15.62 -12.14 2.19
C LYS A 7 -14.42 -12.10 3.13
N ARG A 8 -13.29 -12.63 2.66
CA ARG A 8 -12.00 -12.60 3.35
C ARG A 8 -11.26 -11.32 2.99
N ILE A 9 -10.87 -10.55 3.99
CA ILE A 9 -10.17 -9.27 3.83
C ILE A 9 -8.79 -9.35 4.50
N LEU A 10 -7.76 -8.87 3.80
CA LEU A 10 -6.44 -8.60 4.36
C LEU A 10 -6.18 -7.09 4.33
N GLU A 11 -5.79 -6.52 5.46
CA GLU A 11 -5.25 -5.17 5.53
C GLU A 11 -3.72 -5.23 5.59
N VAL A 12 -3.08 -4.41 4.76
CA VAL A 12 -1.62 -4.26 4.69
C VAL A 12 -1.24 -2.93 5.32
N GLY A 13 -0.56 -3.03 6.46
CA GLY A 13 -0.39 -1.94 7.42
C GLY A 13 -1.58 -1.89 8.37
N ASN A 14 -1.35 -1.67 9.66
CA ASN A 14 -2.46 -1.54 10.60
C ASN A 14 -2.95 -0.08 10.67
N VAL A 15 -3.88 0.33 9.80
CA VAL A 15 -4.35 1.72 9.71
C VAL A 15 -5.81 1.83 10.14
N ILE A 16 -6.70 1.01 9.59
CA ILE A 16 -8.15 1.09 9.82
C ILE A 16 -8.48 0.83 11.28
N SER A 17 -7.73 -0.05 11.97
CA SER A 17 -7.97 -0.36 13.39
C SER A 17 -7.79 0.85 14.31
N HIS A 18 -7.03 1.87 13.91
CA HIS A 18 -6.85 3.10 14.68
C HIS A 18 -8.06 4.02 14.63
N TYR A 19 -8.99 3.78 13.69
CA TYR A 19 -10.19 4.60 13.50
C TYR A 19 -11.47 3.83 13.81
N PHE A 20 -11.50 2.53 13.57
CA PHE A 20 -12.70 1.70 13.72
C PHE A 20 -12.37 0.32 14.29
N PRO A 21 -13.30 -0.34 15.00
CA PRO A 21 -13.20 -1.77 15.26
C PRO A 21 -13.18 -2.55 13.94
N VAL A 22 -12.28 -3.53 13.83
CA VAL A 22 -12.07 -4.33 12.62
C VAL A 22 -12.25 -5.82 12.90
N ASN A 23 -12.67 -6.56 11.87
CA ASN A 23 -12.81 -8.01 11.87
C ASN A 23 -12.30 -8.58 10.55
N HIS A 24 -11.00 -8.39 10.32
CA HIS A 24 -10.25 -8.86 9.15
C HIS A 24 -8.81 -9.14 9.55
N ASP A 25 -8.07 -9.86 8.69
CA ASP A 25 -6.66 -10.15 8.96
C ASP A 25 -5.82 -8.90 8.67
N ILE A 26 -4.79 -8.64 9.48
CA ILE A 26 -3.93 -7.46 9.36
C ILE A 26 -2.48 -7.94 9.35
N VAL A 27 -1.69 -7.45 8.40
CA VAL A 27 -0.23 -7.65 8.38
C VAL A 27 0.49 -6.32 8.57
N ASP A 28 1.44 -6.29 9.48
CA ASP A 28 2.32 -5.13 9.70
C ASP A 28 3.69 -5.59 10.20
N LYS A 29 4.79 -5.04 9.66
CA LYS A 29 6.15 -5.43 10.08
C LYS A 29 6.54 -4.86 11.43
N TYR A 30 6.07 -3.66 11.78
CA TYR A 30 6.57 -2.89 12.92
C TYR A 30 5.56 -2.80 14.07
N GLU A 31 4.26 -2.79 13.77
CA GLU A 31 3.21 -2.68 14.79
C GLU A 31 2.90 -4.03 15.45
N LYS A 32 3.26 -4.16 16.73
CA LYS A 32 3.09 -5.39 17.52
C LYS A 32 1.82 -5.35 18.37
N ASN A 33 0.68 -5.46 17.72
CA ASN A 33 -0.64 -5.48 18.37
C ASN A 33 -1.31 -6.86 18.32
N LYS A 34 -2.22 -7.12 19.26
CA LYS A 34 -2.98 -8.37 19.29
C LYS A 34 -3.84 -8.48 18.03
N GLY A 35 -3.70 -9.59 17.30
CA GLY A 35 -4.42 -9.83 16.05
C GLY A 35 -3.70 -9.36 14.80
N VAL A 36 -2.51 -8.76 14.93
CA VAL A 36 -1.66 -8.37 13.80
C VAL A 36 -0.65 -9.49 13.50
N ILE A 37 -0.59 -9.91 12.23
CA ILE A 37 0.42 -10.82 11.71
C ILE A 37 1.71 -10.01 11.54
N ASN A 38 2.63 -10.14 12.50
CA ASN A 38 3.82 -9.30 12.54
C ASN A 38 4.95 -9.85 11.66
N CYS A 39 4.94 -9.51 10.37
CA CYS A 39 5.94 -9.97 9.39
C CYS A 39 6.13 -8.97 8.25
N ASP A 40 7.21 -9.14 7.47
CA ASP A 40 7.41 -8.42 6.22
C ASP A 40 6.34 -8.84 5.20
N ILE A 41 5.74 -7.88 4.49
CA ILE A 41 4.66 -8.10 3.53
C ILE A 41 5.09 -9.06 2.41
N SER A 42 6.37 -9.03 2.02
CA SER A 42 6.93 -9.95 1.02
C SER A 42 7.07 -11.40 1.52
N GLU A 43 6.90 -11.63 2.82
CA GLU A 43 7.13 -12.91 3.50
C GLU A 43 5.90 -13.44 4.23
N ILE A 44 4.70 -12.91 3.95
CA ILE A 44 3.45 -13.34 4.62
C ILE A 44 3.34 -14.88 4.59
N PRO A 45 3.28 -15.56 5.75
CA PRO A 45 3.39 -17.03 5.82
C PRO A 45 2.12 -17.78 5.42
N SER A 46 1.09 -17.07 4.96
CA SER A 46 -0.24 -17.64 4.72
C SER A 46 -0.38 -18.27 3.33
N SER A 47 -1.08 -19.41 3.28
CA SER A 47 -1.64 -20.01 2.06
C SER A 47 -3.11 -19.58 1.82
N GLU A 48 -3.70 -18.84 2.75
CA GLU A 48 -5.07 -18.35 2.65
C GLU A 48 -5.23 -17.39 1.48
N LYS A 49 -6.46 -17.33 0.95
CA LYS A 49 -6.82 -16.45 -0.15
C LYS A 49 -7.84 -15.40 0.30
N TYR A 50 -7.74 -14.21 -0.27
CA TYR A 50 -8.53 -13.04 0.08
C TYR A 50 -9.32 -12.52 -1.11
N ASP A 51 -10.56 -12.10 -0.84
CA ASP A 51 -11.43 -11.46 -1.84
C ASP A 51 -11.08 -9.98 -2.01
N LEU A 52 -10.54 -9.37 -0.94
CA LEU A 52 -10.08 -7.99 -0.92
C LEU A 52 -8.79 -7.87 -0.10
N ILE A 53 -7.81 -7.19 -0.66
CA ILE A 53 -6.63 -6.72 0.05
C ILE A 53 -6.65 -5.20 0.00
N VAL A 54 -6.51 -4.54 1.15
CA VAL A 54 -6.47 -3.08 1.23
C VAL A 54 -5.14 -2.63 1.81
N SER A 55 -4.50 -1.63 1.21
CA SER A 55 -3.36 -0.94 1.81
C SER A 55 -3.60 0.55 1.79
N ILE A 56 -3.65 1.17 2.97
CA ILE A 56 -3.84 2.61 3.11
C ILE A 56 -2.52 3.21 3.54
N SER A 57 -1.81 3.87 2.63
CA SER A 57 -0.58 4.59 2.96
C SER A 57 0.41 3.74 3.77
N THR A 58 0.75 2.57 3.23
CA THR A 58 1.70 1.64 3.84
C THR A 58 2.77 1.16 2.85
N LEU A 59 2.39 0.82 1.62
CA LEU A 59 3.33 0.26 0.64
C LEU A 59 4.46 1.24 0.25
N GLU A 60 4.26 2.55 0.41
CA GLU A 60 5.31 3.56 0.24
C GLU A 60 6.46 3.41 1.24
N HIS A 61 6.24 2.78 2.39
CA HIS A 61 7.27 2.54 3.39
C HIS A 61 8.08 1.26 3.11
N VAL A 62 7.54 0.33 2.31
CA VAL A 62 8.16 -0.99 2.07
C VAL A 62 9.47 -0.85 1.30
N GLY A 63 10.57 -1.34 1.90
CA GLY A 63 11.92 -1.22 1.33
C GLY A 63 12.47 0.21 1.32
N TRP A 64 11.72 1.19 1.85
CA TRP A 64 12.16 2.58 1.96
C TRP A 64 12.57 2.91 3.38
N ASP A 65 11.71 2.58 4.34
CA ASP A 65 11.84 2.93 5.74
C ASP A 65 12.76 2.00 6.52
N GLU A 66 13.22 0.90 5.90
CA GLU A 66 14.04 -0.11 6.57
C GLU A 66 15.37 0.48 7.08
N HIS A 67 15.99 1.41 6.36
CA HIS A 67 17.21 2.08 6.83
C HIS A 67 17.00 2.98 8.07
N VAL A 68 15.74 3.33 8.37
CA VAL A 68 15.37 4.16 9.54
C VAL A 68 14.94 3.29 10.73
N PHE A 69 14.13 2.25 10.48
CA PHE A 69 13.49 1.47 11.54
C PHE A 69 14.03 0.05 11.71
N ASP A 70 14.76 -0.49 10.72
CA ASP A 70 15.35 -1.83 10.78
C ASP A 70 16.84 -1.74 11.12
N ASN A 71 17.16 -1.97 12.39
CA ASN A 71 18.55 -1.93 12.89
C ASN A 71 19.47 -2.97 12.24
N ASN A 72 18.93 -3.94 11.47
CA ASN A 72 19.71 -4.92 10.74
C ASN A 72 20.07 -4.47 9.32
N VAL A 73 19.46 -3.39 8.83
CA VAL A 73 19.75 -2.82 7.51
C VAL A 73 20.79 -1.71 7.69
N GLN A 74 22.02 -2.00 7.26
CA GLN A 74 23.14 -1.04 7.32
C GLN A 74 23.31 -0.37 5.96
N GLY A 75 23.13 0.95 5.89
CA GLY A 75 23.41 1.74 4.69
C GLY A 75 22.56 3.01 4.62
N ASP A 76 22.83 3.85 3.62
CA ASP A 76 22.02 5.03 3.32
C ASP A 76 20.98 4.73 2.23
N ILE A 77 20.24 5.74 1.79
CA ILE A 77 19.22 5.63 0.74
C ILE A 77 19.71 4.96 -0.56
N SER A 78 21.02 4.97 -0.84
CA SER A 78 21.60 4.31 -2.02
C SER A 78 21.69 2.79 -1.92
N SER A 79 21.49 2.25 -0.71
CA SER A 79 21.54 0.80 -0.41
C SER A 79 20.18 0.12 -0.41
N LEU A 80 19.10 0.87 -0.66
CA LEU A 80 17.73 0.34 -0.62
C LEU A 80 17.48 -0.67 -1.75
N ASP A 81 16.85 -1.80 -1.42
CA ASP A 81 16.43 -2.82 -2.39
C ASP A 81 15.18 -2.35 -3.15
N ASP A 82 15.39 -1.84 -4.37
CA ASP A 82 14.31 -1.39 -5.25
C ASP A 82 13.33 -2.51 -5.68
N THR A 83 13.67 -3.77 -5.40
CA THR A 83 12.84 -4.92 -5.71
C THR A 83 11.84 -5.26 -4.60
N LYS A 84 11.95 -4.66 -3.40
CA LYS A 84 11.06 -4.94 -2.25
C LYS A 84 9.60 -4.64 -2.55
N ILE A 85 9.28 -3.49 -3.15
CA ILE A 85 7.90 -3.15 -3.54
C ILE A 85 7.34 -4.14 -4.57
N PRO A 86 8.02 -4.42 -5.71
CA PRO A 86 7.57 -5.46 -6.64
C PRO A 86 7.40 -6.84 -6.00
N LYS A 87 8.28 -7.24 -5.08
CA LYS A 87 8.15 -8.51 -4.33
C LYS A 87 6.91 -8.52 -3.44
N ALA A 88 6.67 -7.44 -2.70
CA ALA A 88 5.50 -7.29 -1.85
C ALA A 88 4.21 -7.34 -2.67
N ILE A 89 4.12 -6.61 -3.79
CA ILE A 89 2.95 -6.64 -4.67
C ILE A 89 2.70 -8.05 -5.21
N ARG A 90 3.73 -8.73 -5.74
CA ARG A 90 3.59 -10.13 -6.20
C ARG A 90 3.14 -11.06 -5.09
N LYS A 91 3.61 -10.85 -3.87
CA LYS A 91 3.18 -11.64 -2.71
C LYS A 91 1.70 -11.39 -2.44
N LEU A 92 1.21 -10.15 -2.46
CA LEU A 92 -0.21 -9.84 -2.29
C LEU A 92 -1.07 -10.41 -3.43
N GLU A 93 -0.63 -10.31 -4.68
CA GLU A 93 -1.31 -10.94 -5.82
C GLU A 93 -1.43 -12.46 -5.63
N SER A 94 -0.38 -13.10 -5.11
CA SER A 94 -0.39 -14.54 -4.81
C SER A 94 -1.40 -14.91 -3.72
N LEU A 95 -1.89 -13.96 -2.92
CA LEU A 95 -2.88 -14.15 -1.87
C LEU A 95 -4.31 -13.82 -2.33
N LEU A 96 -4.51 -13.40 -3.58
CA LEU A 96 -5.87 -13.15 -4.08
C LEU A 96 -6.63 -14.44 -4.42
N ASN A 97 -7.91 -14.46 -4.06
CA ASN A 97 -8.90 -15.36 -4.64
C ASN A 97 -9.13 -15.05 -6.13
N ASN A 98 -9.82 -15.96 -6.80
CA ASN A 98 -10.35 -15.72 -8.14
C ASN A 98 -11.28 -14.50 -8.09
N ARG A 99 -11.06 -13.50 -8.97
CA ARG A 99 -11.80 -12.23 -8.97
C ARG A 99 -11.61 -11.38 -7.70
N GLY A 100 -10.63 -11.71 -6.87
CA GLY A 100 -10.20 -10.87 -5.76
C GLY A 100 -9.54 -9.59 -6.26
N LYS A 101 -9.51 -8.56 -5.39
CA LYS A 101 -8.92 -7.26 -5.72
C LYS A 101 -7.93 -6.79 -4.66
N ILE A 102 -6.91 -6.05 -5.09
CA ILE A 102 -6.08 -5.23 -4.21
C ILE A 102 -6.46 -3.77 -4.47
N ILE A 103 -6.71 -3.00 -3.41
CA ILE A 103 -6.90 -1.56 -3.47
C ILE A 103 -5.81 -0.91 -2.62
N VAL A 104 -5.04 -0.02 -3.22
CA VAL A 104 -3.93 0.66 -2.55
C VAL A 104 -4.07 2.17 -2.66
N THR A 105 -3.72 2.90 -1.59
CA THR A 105 -3.53 4.34 -1.65
C THR A 105 -2.06 4.68 -1.39
N LEU A 106 -1.44 5.41 -2.32
CA LEU A 106 0.00 5.68 -2.32
C LEU A 106 0.24 7.19 -2.43
N PRO A 107 0.83 7.84 -1.41
CA PRO A 107 1.17 9.26 -1.51
C PRO A 107 2.35 9.44 -2.49
N ILE A 108 2.30 10.50 -3.29
CA ILE A 108 3.41 10.89 -4.16
C ILE A 108 4.44 11.70 -3.37
N GLY A 109 5.71 11.48 -3.68
CA GLY A 109 6.83 12.28 -3.16
C GLY A 109 7.39 11.80 -1.82
N TYR A 110 6.97 10.61 -1.36
CA TYR A 110 7.51 9.99 -0.14
C TYR A 110 8.66 9.04 -0.46
N ASN A 111 8.43 8.11 -1.39
CA ASN A 111 9.37 7.08 -1.79
C ASN A 111 9.68 7.20 -3.28
N GLY A 112 10.91 7.65 -3.59
CA GLY A 112 11.33 7.92 -4.97
C GLY A 112 11.40 6.68 -5.87
N ILE A 113 11.60 5.49 -5.28
CA ILE A 113 11.57 4.23 -6.03
C ILE A 113 10.13 3.93 -6.44
N LEU A 114 9.18 4.04 -5.50
CA LEU A 114 7.76 3.84 -5.78
C LEU A 114 7.24 4.87 -6.81
N ASP A 115 7.60 6.15 -6.63
CA ASP A 115 7.22 7.23 -7.55
C ASP A 115 7.72 6.94 -8.99
N LYS A 116 8.94 6.42 -9.12
CA LYS A 116 9.48 5.98 -10.40
C LYS A 116 8.68 4.81 -11.00
N LEU A 117 8.32 3.81 -10.20
CA LEU A 117 7.49 2.69 -10.66
C LEU A 117 6.11 3.17 -11.14
N LEU A 118 5.51 4.12 -10.42
CA LEU A 118 4.24 4.75 -10.79
C LEU A 118 4.36 5.57 -12.09
N LYS A 119 5.44 6.33 -12.26
CA LYS A 119 5.73 7.11 -13.48
C LYS A 119 5.97 6.24 -14.69
N ASP A 120 6.75 5.17 -14.53
CA ASP A 120 7.09 4.25 -15.60
C ASP A 120 5.97 3.22 -15.89
N LYS A 121 4.82 3.31 -15.19
CA LYS A 121 3.68 2.38 -15.28
C LYS A 121 4.09 0.91 -15.09
N LYS A 122 4.97 0.66 -14.12
CA LYS A 122 5.53 -0.68 -13.83
C LYS A 122 4.76 -1.46 -12.75
N LEU A 123 3.71 -0.87 -12.17
CA LEU A 123 2.82 -1.55 -11.22
C LEU A 123 1.61 -2.15 -11.97
N PRO A 124 1.11 -3.33 -11.57
CA PRO A 124 0.09 -4.08 -12.31
C PRO A 124 -1.34 -3.56 -12.09
N PHE A 125 -1.52 -2.24 -12.06
CA PHE A 125 -2.84 -1.65 -11.84
C PHE A 125 -3.74 -1.81 -13.06
N SER A 126 -4.91 -2.41 -12.87
CA SER A 126 -5.99 -2.42 -13.87
C SER A 126 -6.70 -1.07 -13.95
N GLU A 127 -6.83 -0.39 -12.80
CA GLU A 127 -7.38 0.97 -12.70
C GLU A 127 -6.49 1.85 -11.82
N VAL A 128 -6.38 3.13 -12.19
CA VAL A 128 -5.60 4.12 -11.45
C VAL A 128 -6.37 5.44 -11.39
N TYR A 129 -6.48 6.00 -10.19
CA TYR A 129 -7.08 7.31 -9.93
C TYR A 129 -6.07 8.20 -9.22
N TYR A 130 -6.18 9.51 -9.46
CA TYR A 130 -5.28 10.52 -8.92
C TYR A 130 -6.07 11.54 -8.13
N LEU A 131 -5.64 11.80 -6.90
CA LEU A 131 -6.24 12.80 -6.04
C LEU A 131 -5.20 13.86 -5.68
N LYS A 132 -5.64 15.12 -5.67
CA LYS A 132 -4.86 16.26 -5.17
C LYS A 132 -5.54 16.82 -3.93
N ARG A 133 -4.76 17.06 -2.88
CA ARG A 133 -5.24 17.72 -1.66
C ARG A 133 -5.51 19.18 -1.98
N ILE A 134 -6.70 19.65 -1.62
CA ILE A 134 -7.14 21.02 -1.90
C ILE A 134 -7.27 21.87 -0.63
N SER A 135 -7.11 21.29 0.56
CA SER A 135 -7.28 22.01 1.83
C SER A 135 -6.44 21.45 2.99
N LYS A 136 -6.30 22.25 4.06
CA LYS A 136 -5.60 21.85 5.30
C LYS A 136 -6.33 20.74 6.06
N ASP A 137 -7.66 20.67 5.97
CA ASP A 137 -8.53 19.65 6.59
C ASP A 137 -8.66 18.36 5.74
N ASN A 138 -7.71 18.09 4.84
CA ASN A 138 -7.65 16.87 4.01
C ASN A 138 -8.84 16.68 3.06
N GLN A 139 -9.35 17.75 2.45
CA GLN A 139 -10.25 17.61 1.30
C GLN A 139 -9.42 17.24 0.07
N TRP A 140 -9.93 16.27 -0.70
CA TRP A 140 -9.27 15.73 -1.88
C TRP A 140 -10.17 15.91 -3.10
N ARG A 141 -9.56 16.24 -4.23
CA ARG A 141 -10.23 16.33 -5.53
C ARG A 141 -9.58 15.36 -6.50
N GLN A 142 -10.40 14.61 -7.24
CA GLN A 142 -9.90 13.81 -8.34
C GLN A 142 -9.37 14.71 -9.47
N VAL A 143 -8.19 14.36 -9.97
CA VAL A 143 -7.41 15.15 -10.94
C VAL A 143 -6.79 14.23 -11.99
N SER A 144 -6.09 14.79 -12.97
CA SER A 144 -5.29 13.99 -13.89
C SER A 144 -3.94 13.61 -13.27
N ARG A 145 -3.17 12.78 -13.96
CA ARG A 145 -1.83 12.36 -13.51
C ARG A 145 -0.88 13.57 -13.43
N GLU A 146 -0.93 14.43 -14.43
CA GLU A 146 -0.04 15.58 -14.60
C GLU A 146 -0.18 16.58 -13.43
N ASP A 147 -1.37 16.66 -12.83
CA ASP A 147 -1.65 17.56 -11.70
C ASP A 147 -0.90 17.19 -10.40
N ILE A 148 -0.37 15.97 -10.31
CA ILE A 148 0.32 15.43 -9.12
C ILE A 148 1.81 15.11 -9.33
N ASP A 149 2.33 15.14 -10.56
CA ASP A 149 3.69 14.67 -10.90
C ASP A 149 4.84 15.37 -10.17
N ASN A 150 4.64 16.61 -9.72
CA ASN A 150 5.66 17.43 -9.06
C ASN A 150 5.30 17.77 -7.61
N LEU A 151 4.30 17.09 -7.04
CA LEU A 151 3.95 17.28 -5.64
C LEU A 151 4.92 16.50 -4.76
N ASN A 152 5.39 17.14 -3.70
CA ASN A 152 6.29 16.51 -2.73
C ASN A 152 5.54 16.24 -1.43
N TYR A 153 5.94 15.16 -0.76
CA TYR A 153 5.48 14.85 0.59
C TYR A 153 6.16 15.79 1.60
N ASP A 154 5.43 16.29 2.59
CA ASP A 154 5.93 17.25 3.61
C ASP A 154 6.32 18.64 3.08
N PHE A 155 5.81 19.04 1.90
CA PHE A 155 6.00 20.37 1.32
C PHE A 155 4.74 21.25 1.29
N ILE A 156 4.93 22.55 1.04
CA ILE A 156 3.86 23.54 0.83
C ILE A 156 3.04 23.15 -0.43
N PRO A 157 1.69 23.24 -0.40
CA PRO A 157 0.87 23.99 0.55
C PRO A 157 0.49 23.27 1.84
N TYR A 158 0.61 21.94 1.93
CA TYR A 158 0.16 21.18 3.09
C TYR A 158 1.19 20.15 3.54
N TYR A 159 1.52 20.16 4.83
CA TYR A 159 2.38 19.14 5.43
C TYR A 159 1.81 17.72 5.19
N ARG A 160 2.68 16.72 4.98
CA ARG A 160 2.41 15.36 4.49
C ARG A 160 1.98 15.28 3.03
N ALA A 161 1.12 14.32 2.69
CA ALA A 161 0.70 14.06 1.32
C ALA A 161 -0.06 15.25 0.72
N ASN A 162 0.36 15.66 -0.48
CA ASN A 162 -0.32 16.64 -1.34
C ASN A 162 -0.93 15.99 -2.59
N GLY A 163 -0.35 14.88 -3.05
CA GLY A 163 -0.85 14.04 -4.14
C GLY A 163 -0.99 12.59 -3.68
N LEU A 164 -2.02 11.90 -4.18
CA LEU A 164 -2.33 10.53 -3.82
C LEU A 164 -2.73 9.75 -5.07
N VAL A 165 -2.22 8.54 -5.21
CA VAL A 165 -2.64 7.57 -6.21
C VAL A 165 -3.52 6.53 -5.55
N ILE A 166 -4.64 6.19 -6.17
CA ILE A 166 -5.42 5.01 -5.84
C ILE A 166 -5.19 4.00 -6.96
N GLY A 167 -4.60 2.86 -6.63
CA GLY A 167 -4.37 1.77 -7.57
C GLY A 167 -5.27 0.58 -7.27
N ILE A 168 -5.83 -0.04 -8.30
CA ILE A 168 -6.59 -1.28 -8.20
C ILE A 168 -5.88 -2.36 -9.00
N ILE A 169 -5.66 -3.53 -8.40
CA ILE A 169 -5.16 -4.73 -9.06
C ILE A 169 -6.28 -5.77 -9.00
N GLU A 170 -6.64 -6.34 -10.15
CA GLU A 170 -7.70 -7.35 -10.25
C GLU A 170 -7.13 -8.67 -10.76
N ASN A 171 -7.47 -9.76 -10.08
CA ASN A 171 -7.14 -11.09 -10.56
C ASN A 171 -8.23 -11.62 -11.48
N PHE A 172 -8.06 -11.41 -12.79
CA PHE A 172 -8.85 -12.08 -13.82
C PHE A 172 -8.15 -13.39 -14.19
N LEU A 173 -8.68 -14.52 -13.73
CA LEU A 173 -8.38 -15.77 -14.43
C LEU A 173 -9.01 -15.68 -15.83
N ILE A 174 -8.18 -15.80 -16.86
CA ILE A 174 -8.57 -16.15 -18.23
C ILE A 174 -8.74 -17.66 -18.31
#